data_AF-A0A937PS03-F1
#
_entry.id   AF-A0A937PS03-F1
#
_cell.length_a   1.000
_cell.length_b   1.000
_cell.length_c   1.000
_cell.angle_alpha   90.00
_cell.angle_beta   90.00
_cell.angle_gamma   90.00
#
_symmetry.space_group_name_H-M   'P 1'
#
loop_
_entity.id
_entity.type
_entity.pdbx_description
1 polymer ?
#
loop_
_entity_poly.entity_id
_entity_poly.type
_entity_poly.pdbx_seq_one_letter_code
_entity_poly.pdbx_strand_id
1 'polypeptide(L)'
;MRPGPLDAVGRVIGFLMIAGPAMAILAGVVLLPSYVALAQAEYDEACAQASVADAKAQIQANERLIAALPTDPVLTKRLAENQLPCRPQHEVIIPGAPQKRPPDLVLPRRAQRPSRPPRWLMTAAGKMSNPPTRRGLLLLALGALITAVYLFAPPQWPSRRR
;
A
#
# COMPACT_ATOMS: atom_id res chain seq x y z
N MET A 1 -21.74 49.76 -23.31
CA MET A 1 -20.34 49.84 -22.82
C MET A 1 -19.66 48.52 -23.10
N ARG A 2 -18.48 48.52 -23.75
CA ARG A 2 -17.64 47.31 -23.85
C ARG A 2 -16.98 47.08 -22.49
N PRO A 3 -16.96 45.85 -21.95
CA PRO A 3 -16.23 45.56 -20.72
C PRO A 3 -14.76 45.94 -20.91
N GLY A 4 -14.17 46.57 -19.90
CA GLY A 4 -12.76 46.92 -19.93
C GLY A 4 -11.89 45.66 -19.84
N PRO A 5 -10.61 45.71 -20.24
CA PRO A 5 -9.68 44.59 -20.08
C PRO A 5 -9.54 44.14 -18.62
N LEU A 6 -9.68 45.06 -17.66
CA LEU A 6 -9.65 44.76 -16.23
C LEU A 6 -10.83 43.88 -15.76
N ASP A 7 -12.03 44.08 -16.33
CA ASP A 7 -13.20 43.26 -16.00
C ASP A 7 -13.04 41.82 -16.49
N ALA A 8 -12.40 41.64 -17.66
CA ALA A 8 -12.11 40.33 -18.22
C ALA A 8 -11.12 39.56 -17.34
N VAL A 9 -10.05 40.22 -16.88
CA VAL A 9 -9.05 39.61 -15.98
C VAL A 9 -9.68 39.22 -14.64
N GLY A 10 -10.49 40.10 -14.05
CA GLY A 10 -11.19 39.80 -12.78
C GLY A 10 -12.09 38.56 -12.88
N ARG A 11 -12.78 38.37 -14.01
CA ARG A 11 -13.63 37.19 -14.24
C ARG A 11 -12.84 35.90 -14.36
N VAL A 12 -11.68 35.95 -15.03
CA VAL A 12 -10.80 34.77 -15.15
C VAL A 12 -10.26 34.36 -13.79
N ILE A 13 -9.82 35.33 -12.98
CA ILE A 13 -9.32 35.07 -11.62
C ILE A 13 -10.44 34.50 -10.74
N GLY A 14 -11.63 35.10 -10.77
CA GLY A 14 -12.79 34.62 -10.02
C GLY A 14 -13.22 33.22 -10.44
N PHE A 15 -13.21 32.94 -11.74
CA PHE A 15 -13.48 31.60 -12.27
C PHE A 15 -12.45 30.58 -11.78
N LEU A 16 -11.15 30.88 -11.87
CA LEU A 16 -10.09 29.97 -11.41
C LEU A 16 -10.17 29.68 -9.91
N MET A 17 -10.52 30.69 -9.11
CA MET A 17 -10.66 30.54 -7.65
C MET A 17 -11.81 29.60 -7.25
N ILE A 18 -12.86 29.46 -8.06
CA ILE A 18 -13.99 28.55 -7.77
C ILE A 18 -13.84 27.21 -8.52
N ALA A 19 -13.53 27.27 -9.82
CA ALA A 19 -13.41 26.08 -10.66
C ALA A 19 -12.19 25.22 -10.28
N GLY A 20 -11.08 25.83 -9.88
CA GLY A 20 -9.86 25.12 -9.48
C GLY A 20 -10.09 24.15 -8.31
N PRO A 21 -10.59 24.63 -7.16
CA PRO A 21 -10.95 23.77 -6.03
C PRO A 21 -12.01 22.72 -6.38
N ALA A 22 -13.02 23.08 -7.17
CA ALA A 22 -14.07 22.14 -7.59
C ALA A 22 -13.49 20.99 -8.43
N MET A 23 -12.60 21.29 -9.38
CA MET A 23 -11.88 20.29 -10.17
C MET A 23 -10.94 19.45 -9.31
N ALA A 24 -10.26 20.04 -8.33
CA ALA A 24 -9.40 19.31 -7.41
C ALA A 24 -10.19 18.30 -6.55
N ILE A 25 -11.38 18.70 -6.07
CA ILE A 25 -12.29 17.80 -5.34
C ILE A 25 -12.74 16.65 -6.25
N LEU A 26 -13.16 16.96 -7.48
CA LEU A 26 -13.61 15.96 -8.44
C LEU A 26 -12.50 14.96 -8.77
N ALA A 27 -11.30 15.46 -9.08
CA ALA A 27 -10.11 14.65 -9.32
C ALA A 27 -9.80 13.76 -8.11
N GLY A 28 -9.77 14.32 -6.90
CA GLY A 28 -9.53 13.55 -5.67
C GLY A 28 -10.57 12.44 -5.48
N VAL A 29 -11.85 12.73 -5.63
CA VAL A 29 -12.93 11.75 -5.44
C VAL A 29 -12.88 10.59 -6.44
N VAL A 30 -12.39 10.82 -7.65
CA VAL A 30 -12.32 9.79 -8.71
C VAL A 30 -10.99 9.03 -8.70
N LEU A 31 -9.88 9.72 -8.55
CA LEU A 31 -8.52 9.16 -8.67
C LEU A 31 -8.03 8.51 -7.37
N LEU A 32 -8.42 9.04 -6.21
CA LEU A 32 -7.85 8.60 -4.95
C LEU A 32 -8.23 7.14 -4.59
N PRO A 33 -9.47 6.66 -4.82
CA PRO A 33 -9.81 5.26 -4.58
C PRO A 33 -9.05 4.28 -5.51
N SER A 34 -8.90 4.65 -6.79
CA SER A 34 -8.21 3.81 -7.78
C SER A 34 -6.71 3.76 -7.53
N TYR A 35 -6.11 4.90 -7.18
CA TYR A 35 -4.72 4.96 -6.75
C TYR A 35 -4.43 4.10 -5.51
N VAL A 36 -5.32 4.13 -4.51
CA VAL A 36 -5.19 3.30 -3.31
C VAL A 36 -5.28 1.81 -3.62
N ALA A 37 -6.20 1.41 -4.51
CA ALA A 37 -6.31 0.02 -4.93
C ALA A 37 -5.03 -0.48 -5.61
N LEU A 38 -4.42 0.35 -6.46
CA LEU A 38 -3.14 0.05 -7.10
C LEU A 38 -2.02 -0.09 -6.07
N ALA A 39 -1.88 0.87 -5.16
CA ALA A 39 -0.85 0.84 -4.13
C ALA A 39 -0.99 -0.34 -3.16
N GLN A 40 -2.23 -0.79 -2.89
CA GLN A 40 -2.48 -2.02 -2.13
C GLN A 40 -2.07 -3.27 -2.91
N ALA A 41 -2.44 -3.35 -4.19
CA ALA A 41 -2.06 -4.48 -5.04
C ALA A 41 -0.54 -4.64 -5.15
N GLU A 42 0.19 -3.54 -5.37
CA GLU A 42 1.66 -3.54 -5.41
C GLU A 42 2.27 -3.99 -4.07
N TYR A 43 1.71 -3.53 -2.95
CA TYR A 43 2.16 -3.96 -1.62
C TYR A 43 1.93 -5.46 -1.37
N ASP A 44 0.75 -5.96 -1.75
CA ASP A 44 0.38 -7.36 -1.58
C ASP A 44 1.24 -8.27 -2.48
N GLU A 45 1.49 -7.86 -3.72
CA GLU A 45 2.40 -8.56 -4.63
C GLU A 45 3.81 -8.64 -4.05
N ALA A 46 4.38 -7.52 -3.61
CA ALA A 46 5.70 -7.49 -3.02
C ALA A 46 5.79 -8.31 -1.71
N CYS A 47 4.72 -8.36 -0.91
CA CYS A 47 4.64 -9.25 0.25
C CYS A 47 4.61 -10.74 -0.14
N ALA A 48 3.88 -11.09 -1.21
CA ALA A 48 3.85 -12.46 -1.74
C ALA A 48 5.21 -12.87 -2.32
N GLN A 49 5.89 -11.97 -3.03
CA GLN A 49 7.25 -12.21 -3.51
C GLN A 49 8.24 -12.44 -2.35
N ALA A 50 8.13 -11.64 -1.28
CA ALA A 50 8.95 -11.82 -0.09
C ALA A 50 8.68 -13.17 0.62
N SER A 51 7.42 -13.62 0.70
CA SER A 51 7.09 -14.91 1.31
C SER A 51 7.60 -16.10 0.48
N VAL A 52 7.54 -16.00 -0.85
CA VAL A 52 8.13 -16.98 -1.75
C VAL A 52 9.65 -17.03 -1.59
N ALA A 53 10.31 -15.87 -1.46
CA ALA A 53 11.75 -15.80 -1.22
C ALA A 53 12.14 -16.45 0.12
N ASP A 54 11.38 -16.17 1.19
CA ASP A 54 11.57 -16.80 2.51
C ASP A 54 11.42 -18.32 2.42
N ALA A 55 10.38 -18.81 1.72
CA ALA A 55 10.15 -20.24 1.54
C ALA A 55 11.27 -20.92 0.74
N LYS A 56 11.74 -20.29 -0.35
CA LYS A 56 12.87 -20.79 -1.14
C LYS A 56 14.16 -20.85 -0.31
N ALA A 57 14.43 -19.82 0.49
CA ALA A 57 15.59 -19.79 1.37
C ALA A 57 15.52 -20.90 2.43
N GLN A 58 14.32 -21.19 2.96
CA GLN A 58 14.12 -22.31 3.89
C GLN A 58 14.34 -23.67 3.22
N ILE A 59 13.83 -23.86 1.99
CA ILE A 59 14.05 -25.10 1.23
C ILE A 59 15.55 -25.31 1.01
N GLN A 60 16.28 -24.29 0.55
CA GLN A 60 17.72 -24.36 0.34
C GLN A 60 18.49 -24.65 1.63
N ALA A 61 18.07 -24.07 2.76
CA ALA A 61 18.67 -24.36 4.06
C ALA A 61 18.44 -25.84 4.45
N ASN A 62 17.23 -26.35 4.26
CA ASN A 62 16.89 -27.75 4.53
C ASN A 62 17.66 -28.70 3.60
N GLU A 63 17.80 -28.39 2.31
CA GLU A 63 18.57 -29.19 1.36
C GLU A 63 20.05 -29.29 1.76
N ARG A 64 20.66 -28.18 2.20
CA ARG A 64 22.05 -28.18 2.72
C ARG A 64 22.18 -29.04 3.98
N LEU A 65 21.18 -29.01 4.84
CA LEU A 65 21.14 -29.80 6.07
C LEU A 65 21.02 -31.29 5.74
N ILE A 66 20.14 -31.66 4.81
CA ILE A 66 19.99 -33.03 4.31
C ILE A 66 21.29 -33.54 3.69
N ALA A 67 21.98 -32.70 2.90
CA ALA A 67 23.26 -33.05 2.30
C ALA A 67 24.39 -33.24 3.35
N ALA A 68 24.32 -32.52 4.48
CA ALA A 68 25.31 -32.61 5.56
C ALA A 68 25.11 -33.83 6.49
N LEU A 69 23.87 -34.35 6.60
CA LEU A 69 23.52 -35.48 7.47
C LEU A 69 24.44 -36.72 7.38
N PRO A 70 24.82 -37.24 6.20
CA PRO A 70 25.67 -38.42 6.12
C PRO A 70 27.13 -38.18 6.55
N THR A 71 27.57 -36.91 6.63
CA THR A 71 28.97 -36.55 6.87
C THR A 71 29.22 -36.11 8.31
N ASP A 72 28.19 -35.60 9.00
CA ASP A 72 28.30 -35.09 10.38
C ASP A 72 27.51 -35.96 11.38
N PRO A 73 28.16 -36.95 12.04
CA PRO A 73 27.51 -37.82 13.00
C PRO A 73 27.04 -37.08 14.27
N VAL A 74 27.61 -35.91 14.58
CA VAL A 74 27.19 -35.07 15.71
C VAL A 74 25.87 -34.39 15.38
N LEU A 75 25.69 -33.96 14.14
CA LEU A 75 24.44 -33.37 13.67
C LEU A 75 23.31 -34.42 13.67
N THR A 76 23.56 -35.63 13.18
CA THR A 76 22.58 -36.72 13.21
C THR A 76 22.12 -37.07 14.63
N LYS A 77 23.06 -37.14 15.59
CA LYS A 77 22.76 -37.41 17.00
C LYS A 77 21.88 -36.32 17.62
N ARG A 78 22.23 -35.04 17.41
CA ARG A 78 21.46 -33.89 17.92
C ARG A 78 20.07 -33.75 17.29
N LEU A 79 19.91 -34.18 16.04
CA LEU A 79 18.64 -34.17 15.33
C LEU A 79 17.73 -35.31 15.85
N ALA A 80 18.30 -36.50 16.07
CA ALA A 80 17.61 -37.63 16.69
C ALA A 80 17.14 -37.31 18.12
N GLU A 81 17.95 -36.64 18.94
CA GLU A 81 17.58 -36.22 20.31
C GLU A 81 16.46 -35.17 20.35
N ASN A 82 16.32 -34.35 19.31
CA ASN A 82 15.26 -33.34 19.21
C ASN A 82 13.94 -33.90 18.68
N GLN A 83 13.99 -34.81 17.70
CA GLN A 83 12.79 -35.31 17.01
C GLN A 83 12.25 -36.61 17.59
N LEU A 84 13.10 -37.44 18.17
CA LEU A 84 12.70 -38.71 18.79
C LEU A 84 12.84 -38.59 20.31
N PRO A 85 11.97 -39.26 21.10
CA PRO A 85 12.16 -39.42 22.54
C PRO A 85 13.28 -40.43 22.85
N CYS A 86 14.34 -40.46 22.03
CA CYS A 86 15.50 -41.31 22.19
C CYS A 86 16.59 -40.51 22.88
N ARG A 87 17.02 -40.96 24.05
CA ARG A 87 18.15 -40.37 24.77
C ARG A 87 19.28 -41.40 24.89
N PRO A 88 20.54 -41.02 24.64
CA PRO A 88 21.66 -41.92 24.84
C PRO A 88 21.78 -42.31 26.32
N GLN A 89 21.89 -43.61 26.60
CA GLN A 89 21.90 -44.17 27.97
C GLN A 89 23.05 -43.66 28.86
N HIS A 90 24.07 -43.03 28.29
CA HIS A 90 25.31 -42.64 28.98
C HIS A 90 25.44 -41.12 29.22
N GLU A 91 24.40 -40.31 28.94
CA GLU A 91 24.45 -38.86 29.16
C GLU A 91 23.80 -38.44 30.49
N VAL A 92 24.55 -37.69 31.30
CA VAL A 92 24.09 -37.09 32.56
C VAL A 92 23.44 -35.74 32.25
N ILE A 93 22.13 -35.64 32.48
CA ILE A 93 21.38 -34.38 32.32
C ILE A 93 21.63 -33.51 33.55
N ILE A 94 22.24 -32.34 33.34
CA ILE A 94 22.38 -31.33 34.40
C ILE A 94 21.09 -30.48 34.41
N PRO A 95 20.25 -30.56 35.46
CA PRO A 95 19.05 -29.73 35.55
C PRO A 95 19.42 -28.25 35.65
N GLY A 96 18.80 -27.42 34.82
CA GLY A 96 19.04 -25.96 34.78
C GLY A 96 20.08 -25.49 33.75
N ALA A 97 20.70 -26.40 32.98
CA ALA A 97 21.52 -26.00 31.84
C ALA A 97 20.64 -25.27 30.80
N PRO A 98 21.11 -24.14 30.22
CA PRO A 98 20.37 -23.43 29.20
C PRO A 98 20.08 -24.39 28.05
N GLN A 99 18.80 -24.55 27.69
CA GLN A 99 18.37 -25.32 26.53
C GLN A 99 19.14 -24.78 25.32
N LYS A 100 20.12 -25.55 24.85
CA LYS A 100 20.82 -25.23 23.61
C LYS A 100 19.75 -25.22 22.53
N ARG A 101 19.56 -24.06 21.88
CA ARG A 101 18.74 -23.98 20.66
C ARG A 101 19.18 -25.12 19.74
N PRO A 102 18.24 -25.82 19.09
CA PRO A 102 18.58 -26.88 18.16
C PRO A 102 19.61 -26.32 17.16
N PRO A 103 20.71 -27.05 16.89
CA PRO A 103 21.80 -26.59 16.02
C PRO A 103 21.32 -26.30 14.59
N ASP A 104 20.13 -26.79 14.22
CA ASP A 104 19.56 -26.76 12.88
C ASP A 104 18.72 -25.53 12.55
N LEU A 105 18.51 -24.61 13.49
CA LEU A 105 17.78 -23.37 13.20
C LEU A 105 18.72 -22.35 12.52
N VAL A 106 19.24 -22.70 11.34
CA VAL A 106 19.71 -21.70 10.38
C VAL A 106 18.47 -20.98 9.88
N LEU A 107 18.03 -19.98 10.64
CA LEU A 107 16.95 -19.11 10.21
C LEU A 107 17.43 -18.35 8.98
N PRO A 108 16.89 -18.60 7.78
CA PRO A 108 17.25 -17.81 6.63
C PRO A 108 16.93 -16.34 6.92
N ARG A 109 17.80 -15.44 6.45
CA ARG A 109 17.58 -14.00 6.59
C ARG A 109 16.27 -13.67 5.88
N ARG A 110 15.29 -13.20 6.65
CA ARG A 110 13.97 -12.83 6.12
C ARG A 110 14.13 -11.79 5.02
N ALA A 111 13.42 -12.00 3.92
CA ALA A 111 13.31 -11.04 2.84
C ALA A 111 12.79 -9.70 3.39
N GLN A 112 13.35 -8.61 2.87
CA GLN A 112 12.90 -7.27 3.24
C GLN A 112 11.48 -7.07 2.73
N ARG A 113 10.56 -6.77 3.65
CA ARG A 113 9.17 -6.47 3.29
C ARG A 113 9.05 -5.02 2.84
N PRO A 114 8.19 -4.72 1.86
CA PRO A 114 7.91 -3.34 1.47
C PRO A 114 7.32 -2.56 2.64
N SER A 115 7.57 -1.26 2.68
CA SER A 115 6.89 -0.36 3.62
C SER A 115 5.41 -0.31 3.29
N ARG A 116 4.55 -0.38 4.31
CA ARG A 116 3.10 -0.24 4.12
C ARG A 116 2.78 1.12 3.50
N PRO A 117 1.75 1.18 2.63
CA PRO A 117 1.27 2.45 2.13
C PRO A 117 0.83 3.37 3.30
N PRO A 118 0.98 4.69 3.15
CA PRO A 118 0.76 5.63 4.23
C PRO A 118 -0.69 5.60 4.75
N ARG A 119 -0.84 5.60 6.08
CA ARG A 119 -2.16 5.48 6.74
C ARG A 119 -3.14 6.58 6.35
N TRP A 120 -2.64 7.82 6.19
CA TRP A 120 -3.49 8.95 5.84
C TRP A 120 -4.17 8.75 4.47
N LEU A 121 -3.44 8.20 3.50
CA LEU A 121 -3.94 7.90 2.15
C LEU A 121 -5.06 6.85 2.21
N MET A 122 -4.83 5.77 2.97
CA MET A 122 -5.81 4.71 3.19
C MET A 122 -7.07 5.25 3.88
N THR A 123 -6.92 6.12 4.89
CA THR A 123 -8.07 6.72 5.58
C THR A 123 -8.85 7.70 4.69
N ALA A 124 -8.17 8.47 3.85
CA ALA A 124 -8.80 9.38 2.91
C ALA A 124 -9.61 8.61 1.85
N ALA A 125 -9.03 7.53 1.30
CA ALA A 125 -9.74 6.66 0.36
C ALA A 125 -10.95 6.00 1.01
N GLY A 126 -10.79 5.46 2.23
CA GLY A 126 -11.91 4.86 2.98
C GLY A 126 -13.08 5.84 3.17
N LYS A 127 -12.80 7.11 3.47
CA LYS A 127 -13.84 8.15 3.55
C LYS A 127 -14.49 8.43 2.19
N MET A 128 -13.72 8.42 1.10
CA MET A 128 -14.24 8.63 -0.26
C MET A 128 -14.99 7.43 -0.83
N SER A 129 -14.76 6.22 -0.31
CA SER A 129 -15.50 5.02 -0.68
C SER A 129 -16.95 5.03 -0.19
N ASN A 130 -17.29 5.86 0.79
CA ASN A 130 -18.66 6.01 1.26
C ASN A 130 -19.55 6.65 0.18
N PRO A 131 -20.56 5.93 -0.36
CA PRO A 131 -21.44 6.45 -1.40
C PRO A 131 -22.09 7.81 -1.10
N PRO A 132 -22.60 8.10 0.12
CA PRO A 132 -23.22 9.40 0.38
C PRO A 132 -22.20 10.54 0.38
N THR A 133 -21.01 10.34 0.97
CA THR A 133 -19.94 11.34 0.99
C THR A 133 -19.44 11.63 -0.42
N ARG A 134 -19.25 10.57 -1.22
CA ARG A 134 -18.84 10.68 -2.63
C ARG A 134 -19.86 11.46 -3.46
N ARG A 135 -21.15 11.11 -3.35
CA ARG A 135 -22.22 11.82 -4.05
C ARG A 135 -22.31 13.28 -3.61
N GLY A 136 -22.24 13.55 -2.31
CA GLY A 136 -22.27 14.91 -1.77
C GLY A 136 -21.13 15.78 -2.30
N LEU A 137 -19.89 15.26 -2.29
CA LEU A 137 -18.72 15.97 -2.81
C LEU A 137 -18.80 16.20 -4.33
N LEU A 138 -19.29 15.21 -5.09
CA LEU A 138 -19.49 15.36 -6.54
C LEU A 138 -20.57 16.39 -6.86
N LEU A 139 -21.69 16.38 -6.14
CA LEU A 139 -22.76 17.36 -6.31
C LEU A 139 -22.29 18.77 -5.93
N LEU A 140 -21.51 18.90 -4.85
CA LEU A 140 -20.92 20.17 -4.43
C LEU A 140 -19.94 20.70 -5.49
N ALA A 141 -19.04 19.84 -6.00
CA ALA A 141 -18.09 20.22 -7.05
C ALA A 141 -18.82 20.61 -8.36
N LEU A 142 -19.84 19.85 -8.75
CA LEU A 142 -20.64 20.15 -9.94
C LEU A 142 -21.42 21.46 -9.78
N GLY A 143 -22.05 21.67 -8.62
CA GLY A 143 -22.73 22.91 -8.28
C GLY A 143 -21.80 24.11 -8.34
N ALA A 144 -20.62 24.01 -7.71
CA ALA A 144 -19.61 25.06 -7.75
C ALA A 144 -19.11 25.36 -9.18
N LEU A 145 -18.93 24.34 -10.02
CA LEU A 145 -18.59 24.53 -11.44
C LEU A 145 -19.71 25.23 -12.22
N ILE A 146 -20.97 24.83 -12.04
CA ILE A 146 -22.12 25.48 -12.69
C ILE A 146 -22.21 26.93 -12.23
N THR A 147 -22.04 27.21 -10.94
CA THR A 147 -22.03 28.58 -10.40
C THR A 147 -20.87 29.40 -10.94
N ALA A 148 -19.67 28.82 -11.05
CA ALA A 148 -18.51 29.49 -11.64
C ALA A 148 -18.74 29.84 -13.11
N VAL A 149 -19.28 28.90 -13.88
CA VAL A 149 -19.65 29.14 -15.28
C VAL A 149 -20.74 30.21 -15.37
N TYR A 150 -21.79 30.13 -14.56
CA TYR A 150 -22.89 31.09 -14.63
C TYR A 150 -22.48 32.52 -14.25
N LEU A 151 -21.68 32.68 -13.19
CA LEU A 151 -21.25 33.99 -12.71
C LEU A 151 -20.16 34.63 -13.58
N PHE A 152 -19.27 33.81 -14.15
CA PHE A 152 -18.07 34.31 -14.84
C PHE A 152 -18.06 34.06 -16.35
N ALA A 153 -19.05 33.36 -16.91
CA ALA A 153 -19.15 33.20 -18.36
C ALA A 153 -19.29 34.56 -19.06
N PRO A 154 -18.63 34.75 -20.22
CA PRO A 154 -18.81 35.96 -21.00
C PRO A 154 -20.27 36.06 -21.46
N PRO A 155 -20.87 37.26 -21.45
CA PRO A 155 -22.19 37.47 -22.01
C PRO A 155 -22.14 37.08 -23.48
N GLN A 156 -22.90 36.04 -23.83
CA GLN A 156 -23.09 35.62 -25.21
C GLN A 156 -23.89 36.74 -25.91
N TRP A 157 -23.17 37.68 -26.53
CA TRP A 157 -23.80 38.67 -27.39
C TRP A 157 -24.53 37.91 -28.50
N PRO A 158 -25.83 38.15 -28.71
CA PRO A 158 -26.51 37.59 -29.86
C PRO A 158 -25.77 38.10 -31.09
N SER A 159 -25.10 37.19 -31.79
CA SER A 159 -24.52 37.46 -33.10
C SER A 159 -25.68 37.96 -33.96
N ARG A 160 -25.70 39.27 -34.28
CA ARG A 160 -26.66 39.85 -35.22
C ARG A 160 -26.56 39.04 -36.51
N ARG A 161 -27.53 38.14 -36.73
CA ARG A 161 -27.72 37.50 -38.02
C ARG A 161 -28.05 38.64 -38.99
N ARG A 162 -27.19 38.80 -40.00
CA ARG A 162 -27.52 39.59 -41.19
C ARG A 162 -28.56 38.86 -42.01
#